data_AF-A0A9E0UCB4-F1
#
_entry.id   AF-A0A9E0UCB4-F1
#
_cell.length_a   1.000
_cell.length_b   1.000
_cell.length_c   1.000
_cell.angle_alpha   90.00
_cell.angle_beta   90.00
_cell.angle_gamma   90.00
#
_symmetry.space_group_name_H-M   'P 1'
#
loop_
_entity.id
_entity.type
_entity.pdbx_description
1 polymer ?
#
loop_
_entity_poly.entity_id
_entity_poly.type
_entity_poly.pdbx_seq_one_letter_code
_entity_poly.pdbx_strand_id
1 'polypeptide(L)'
;MPWNENIQELLDEHGLQARELYLLPLIPLIELMWADGVIQPAEVSILYDQVTRHLAELHTSADGEEIVTVSEAEAFLDRFLNNPPDPQKMRELRQLSLRLLDAGSDRQGVERRKRELFDSCLDIAAAAVINYPYGKRDRIIASEKALLREVFAGLRLG
;
A
#
# COMPACT_ATOMS: atom_id res chain seq x y z
N MET A 1 2.10 18.91 -17.52
CA MET A 1 1.85 17.61 -16.84
C MET A 1 0.47 17.12 -17.26
N PRO A 2 0.32 15.93 -17.86
CA PRO A 2 -0.98 15.43 -18.30
C PRO A 2 -1.59 14.57 -17.19
N TRP A 3 -2.05 15.19 -16.10
CA TRP A 3 -2.62 14.46 -14.95
C TRP A 3 -4.00 15.00 -14.50
N ASN A 4 -4.45 16.13 -15.05
CA ASN A 4 -5.58 16.86 -14.45
C ASN A 4 -6.98 16.34 -14.83
N GLU A 5 -7.15 15.67 -15.97
CA GLU A 5 -8.50 15.32 -16.44
C GLU A 5 -9.02 13.98 -15.91
N ASN A 6 -8.20 13.11 -15.30
CA ASN A 6 -8.61 11.75 -14.89
C ASN A 6 -8.48 11.45 -13.38
N ILE A 7 -7.69 12.21 -12.62
CA ILE A 7 -7.51 11.93 -11.17
C ILE A 7 -8.78 12.25 -10.38
N GLN A 8 -9.48 13.34 -10.71
CA GLN A 8 -10.67 13.75 -9.98
C GLN A 8 -11.81 12.75 -10.17
N GLU A 9 -12.05 12.29 -11.41
CA GLU A 9 -13.05 11.26 -11.70
C GLU A 9 -12.75 9.97 -10.93
N LEU A 10 -11.48 9.56 -10.89
CA LEU A 10 -11.07 8.35 -10.19
C LEU A 10 -11.12 8.50 -8.65
N LEU A 11 -10.83 9.69 -8.13
CA LEU A 11 -11.06 10.01 -6.72
C LEU A 11 -12.53 9.90 -6.38
N ASP A 12 -13.41 10.48 -7.20
CA ASP A 12 -14.86 10.45 -6.99
C ASP A 12 -15.42 9.03 -7.09
N GLU A 13 -14.97 8.22 -8.07
CA GLU A 13 -15.36 6.81 -8.24
C GLU A 13 -14.99 5.93 -7.03
N HIS A 14 -13.86 6.23 -6.38
CA HIS A 14 -13.40 5.51 -5.20
C HIS A 14 -13.81 6.18 -3.88
N GLY A 15 -14.52 7.32 -3.92
CA GLY A 15 -14.92 8.07 -2.74
C GLY A 15 -13.73 8.61 -1.93
N LEU A 16 -12.63 8.92 -2.60
CA LEU A 16 -11.39 9.40 -2.00
C LEU A 16 -11.30 10.93 -2.04
N GLN A 17 -10.70 11.51 -1.01
CA GLN A 17 -10.36 12.93 -0.96
C GLN A 17 -8.99 13.17 -1.60
N ALA A 18 -8.75 14.37 -2.14
CA ALA A 18 -7.48 14.70 -2.79
C ALA A 18 -6.24 14.44 -1.91
N ARG A 19 -6.33 14.72 -0.60
CA ARG A 19 -5.26 14.43 0.37
C ARG A 19 -4.99 12.94 0.58
N GLU A 20 -5.95 12.08 0.28
CA GLU A 20 -5.80 10.63 0.43
C GLU A 20 -4.99 10.02 -0.72
N LEU A 21 -4.74 10.78 -1.80
CA LEU A 21 -3.76 10.40 -2.82
C LEU A 21 -2.38 10.13 -2.21
N TYR A 22 -2.01 10.90 -1.18
CA TYR A 22 -0.74 10.71 -0.49
C TYR A 22 -0.68 9.42 0.30
N LEU A 23 -1.82 8.77 0.60
CA LEU A 23 -1.88 7.50 1.32
C LEU A 23 -2.01 6.28 0.40
N LEU A 24 -2.26 6.49 -0.89
CA LEU A 24 -2.36 5.40 -1.86
C LEU A 24 -1.13 4.49 -1.97
N PRO A 25 0.12 4.95 -1.74
CA PRO A 25 1.28 4.04 -1.64
C PRO A 25 1.10 2.88 -0.65
N LEU A 26 0.19 2.99 0.32
CA LEU A 26 -0.10 1.95 1.31
C LEU A 26 -1.07 0.87 0.81
N ILE A 27 -1.81 1.11 -0.29
CA ILE A 27 -2.83 0.18 -0.81
C ILE A 27 -2.30 -1.24 -1.05
N PRO A 28 -1.10 -1.45 -1.66
CA PRO A 28 -0.58 -2.80 -1.87
C PRO A 28 -0.38 -3.59 -0.58
N LEU A 29 -0.03 -2.93 0.52
CA LEU A 29 0.10 -3.55 1.85
C LEU A 29 -1.27 -4.02 2.34
N ILE A 30 -2.26 -3.12 2.30
CA ILE A 30 -3.63 -3.40 2.74
C ILE A 30 -4.26 -4.54 1.94
N GLU A 31 -4.05 -4.55 0.62
CA GLU A 31 -4.57 -5.62 -0.23
C GLU A 31 -3.95 -6.98 0.12
N LEU A 32 -2.65 -6.99 0.46
CA LEU A 32 -1.95 -8.22 0.84
C LEU A 32 -2.47 -8.80 2.14
N MET A 33 -2.79 -7.96 3.12
CA MET A 33 -3.40 -8.38 4.39
C MET A 33 -4.77 -9.04 4.24
N TRP A 34 -5.45 -8.83 3.09
CA TRP A 34 -6.72 -9.50 2.77
C TRP A 34 -6.54 -10.70 1.84
N ALA A 35 -5.32 -11.04 1.42
CA ALA A 35 -5.08 -12.09 0.43
C ALA A 35 -5.45 -13.50 0.92
N ASP A 36 -5.47 -13.73 2.24
CA ASP A 36 -5.96 -14.96 2.87
C ASP A 36 -7.39 -14.83 3.42
N GLY A 37 -7.98 -13.63 3.34
CA GLY A 37 -9.32 -13.29 3.81
C GLY A 37 -9.41 -12.91 5.30
N VAL A 38 -8.30 -12.86 6.04
CA VAL A 38 -8.31 -12.53 7.47
C VAL A 38 -7.08 -11.67 7.83
N ILE A 39 -7.33 -10.44 8.25
CA ILE A 39 -6.28 -9.59 8.80
C ILE A 39 -5.81 -10.08 10.18
N GLN A 40 -4.50 -10.21 10.35
CA GLN A 40 -3.86 -10.65 11.59
C GLN A 40 -3.22 -9.47 12.34
N PRO A 41 -3.20 -9.47 13.68
CA PRO A 41 -2.60 -8.37 14.46
C PRO A 41 -1.13 -8.07 14.13
N ALA A 42 -0.36 -9.09 13.75
CA ALA A 42 1.04 -8.92 13.36
C ALA A 42 1.18 -8.09 12.07
N GLU A 43 0.29 -8.29 11.10
CA GLU A 43 0.28 -7.54 9.85
C GLU A 43 -0.15 -6.09 10.09
N VAL A 44 -1.14 -5.88 10.96
CA VAL A 44 -1.59 -4.53 11.37
C VAL A 44 -0.43 -3.75 12.00
N SER A 45 0.35 -4.38 12.87
CA SER A 45 1.53 -3.74 13.47
C SER A 45 2.54 -3.28 12.41
N ILE A 46 2.83 -4.12 11.42
CA ILE A 46 3.75 -3.80 10.33
C ILE A 46 3.20 -2.65 9.48
N LEU A 47 1.89 -2.67 9.18
CA LEU A 47 1.23 -1.58 8.45
C LEU A 47 1.37 -0.24 9.18
N TYR A 48 1.13 -0.18 10.48
CA TYR A 48 1.25 1.07 11.25
C TYR A 48 2.69 1.57 11.35
N ASP A 49 3.69 0.69 11.41
CA ASP A 49 5.09 1.09 11.32
C ASP A 49 5.40 1.75 9.96
N GLN A 50 4.83 1.22 8.88
CA GLN A 50 4.98 1.80 7.54
C GLN A 50 4.23 3.12 7.38
N VAL A 51 3.02 3.23 7.91
CA VAL A 51 2.24 4.48 7.92
C VAL A 51 3.01 5.58 8.64
N THR A 52 3.55 5.27 9.82
CA THR A 52 4.34 6.22 10.62
C THR A 52 5.54 6.74 9.84
N ARG A 53 6.28 5.83 9.19
CA ARG A 53 7.44 6.19 8.36
C ARG A 53 7.02 7.05 7.17
N HIS A 54 5.97 6.64 6.46
CA HIS A 54 5.46 7.34 5.29
C HIS A 54 4.99 8.77 5.61
N LEU A 55 4.30 8.97 6.74
CA LEU A 55 3.91 10.31 7.20
C LEU A 55 5.13 11.17 7.53
N ALA A 56 6.17 10.60 8.16
CA ALA A 56 7.42 11.33 8.42
C ALA A 56 8.14 11.72 7.12
N GLU A 57 8.12 10.86 6.10
CA GLU A 57 8.66 11.16 4.78
C GLU A 57 7.88 12.27 4.06
N LEU A 58 6.55 12.24 4.13
CA LEU A 58 5.70 13.30 3.59
C LEU A 58 5.97 14.64 4.27
N HIS A 59 6.03 14.66 5.61
CA HIS A 59 6.35 15.85 6.38
C HIS A 59 7.72 16.43 6.01
N THR A 60 8.74 15.57 5.87
CA THR A 60 10.08 15.99 5.45
C THR A 60 10.09 16.52 4.02
N SER A 61 9.36 15.87 3.11
CA SER A 61 9.28 16.26 1.69
C SER A 61 8.48 17.55 1.47
N ALA A 62 7.63 17.92 2.42
CA ALA A 62 6.82 19.13 2.41
C ALA A 62 7.44 20.26 3.24
N ASP A 63 8.75 20.23 3.50
CA ASP A 63 9.47 21.24 4.31
C ASP A 63 8.82 21.50 5.69
N GLY A 64 8.25 20.45 6.29
CA GLY A 64 7.61 20.50 7.60
C GLY A 64 6.12 20.85 7.57
N GLU A 65 5.50 21.00 6.40
CA GLU A 65 4.04 21.16 6.29
C GLU A 65 3.31 19.83 6.54
N GLU A 66 2.23 19.87 7.31
CA GLU A 66 1.40 18.70 7.57
C GLU A 66 0.41 18.50 6.41
N ILE A 67 0.76 17.62 5.47
CA ILE A 67 -0.07 17.30 4.29
C ILE A 67 -1.20 16.33 4.64
N VAL A 68 -0.92 15.37 5.54
CA VAL A 68 -1.86 14.38 6.05
C VAL A 68 -1.58 14.20 7.54
N THR A 69 -2.61 14.34 8.36
CA THR A 69 -2.52 14.11 9.81
C THR A 69 -2.52 12.62 10.14
N VAL A 70 -2.03 12.24 11.32
CA VAL A 70 -2.14 10.86 11.82
C VAL A 70 -3.59 10.38 11.85
N SER A 71 -4.52 11.21 12.34
CA SER A 71 -5.94 10.87 12.42
C SER A 71 -6.58 10.65 11.04
N GLU A 72 -6.15 11.40 10.02
CA GLU A 72 -6.60 11.18 8.64
C GLU A 72 -6.06 9.90 8.05
N ALA A 73 -4.80 9.56 8.34
CA ALA A 73 -4.23 8.28 7.95
C ALA A 73 -4.97 7.12 8.62
N GLU A 74 -5.25 7.20 9.92
CA GLU A 74 -6.04 6.20 10.64
C GLU A 74 -7.45 6.05 10.05
N ALA A 75 -8.15 7.16 9.80
CA ALA A 75 -9.48 7.14 9.21
C ALA A 75 -9.47 6.55 7.79
N PHE A 76 -8.40 6.77 7.01
CA PHE A 76 -8.21 6.13 5.71
C PHE A 76 -8.06 4.61 5.86
N LEU A 77 -7.18 4.15 6.76
CA LEU A 77 -6.93 2.73 7.00
C LEU A 77 -8.19 2.01 7.50
N ASP A 78 -8.93 2.62 8.43
CA ASP A 78 -10.14 2.04 9.02
C ASP A 78 -11.20 1.66 7.98
N ARG A 79 -11.24 2.36 6.84
CA ARG A 79 -12.17 2.02 5.74
C ARG A 79 -11.85 0.68 5.09
N PHE A 80 -10.59 0.25 5.15
CA PHE A 80 -10.14 -1.00 4.52
C PHE A 80 -9.85 -2.11 5.53
N LEU A 81 -9.51 -1.78 6.79
CA LEU A 81 -9.17 -2.79 7.80
C LEU A 81 -10.40 -3.45 8.43
N ASN A 82 -11.53 -2.73 8.51
CA ASN A 82 -12.73 -3.24 9.19
C ASN A 82 -13.63 -4.11 8.30
N ASN A 83 -13.53 -3.97 6.97
CA ASN A 83 -14.31 -4.75 6.02
C ASN A 83 -13.43 -5.12 4.82
N PRO A 84 -13.55 -6.35 4.29
CA PRO A 84 -12.83 -6.73 3.09
C PRO A 84 -13.28 -5.83 1.93
N PRO A 85 -12.37 -5.06 1.33
CA PRO A 85 -12.69 -4.19 0.21
C PRO A 85 -13.00 -5.01 -1.04
N ASP A 86 -13.78 -4.42 -1.95
CA ASP A 86 -14.08 -5.05 -3.23
C ASP A 86 -12.78 -5.37 -4.02
N PRO A 87 -12.56 -6.62 -4.47
CA PRO A 87 -11.30 -7.00 -5.11
C PRO A 87 -10.99 -6.24 -6.40
N GLN A 88 -12.02 -5.83 -7.16
CA GLN A 88 -11.81 -5.05 -8.38
C GLN A 88 -11.37 -3.62 -8.00
N LYS A 89 -12.04 -2.99 -7.04
CA LYS A 89 -11.65 -1.66 -6.53
C LYS A 89 -10.22 -1.67 -5.96
N MET A 90 -9.84 -2.70 -5.21
CA MET A 90 -8.46 -2.81 -4.70
C MET A 90 -7.45 -2.92 -5.83
N ARG A 91 -7.77 -3.67 -6.89
CA ARG A 91 -6.93 -3.75 -8.08
C ARG A 91 -6.74 -2.41 -8.76
N GLU A 92 -7.81 -1.65 -8.92
CA GLU A 92 -7.77 -0.31 -9.53
C GLU A 92 -6.93 0.65 -8.67
N LEU A 93 -7.16 0.68 -7.35
CA LEU A 93 -6.39 1.49 -6.40
C LEU A 93 -4.91 1.09 -6.36
N ARG A 94 -4.58 -0.20 -6.40
CA ARG A 94 -3.19 -0.69 -6.52
C ARG A 94 -2.55 -0.16 -7.79
N GLN A 95 -3.23 -0.27 -8.93
CA GLN A 95 -2.69 0.23 -10.19
C GLN A 95 -2.47 1.74 -10.15
N LEU A 96 -3.36 2.52 -9.53
CA LEU A 96 -3.14 3.95 -9.34
C LEU A 96 -1.93 4.21 -8.44
N SER A 97 -1.85 3.53 -7.29
CA SER A 97 -0.75 3.62 -6.33
C SER A 97 0.62 3.43 -7.01
N LEU A 98 0.75 2.37 -7.81
CA LEU A 98 1.98 2.06 -8.53
C LEU A 98 2.33 3.13 -9.58
N ARG A 99 1.34 3.71 -10.26
CA ARG A 99 1.56 4.84 -11.21
C ARG A 99 1.99 6.12 -10.48
N LEU A 100 1.46 6.38 -9.30
CA LEU A 100 1.82 7.56 -8.50
C LEU A 100 3.26 7.47 -8.00
N LEU A 101 3.71 6.28 -7.59
CA LEU A 101 5.10 6.05 -7.21
C LEU A 101 6.08 6.34 -8.35
N ASP A 102 5.68 6.09 -9.60
CA ASP A 102 6.47 6.36 -10.81
C ASP A 102 6.51 7.86 -11.21
N ALA A 103 5.63 8.70 -10.67
CA ALA A 103 5.46 10.08 -11.14
C ALA A 103 6.53 11.08 -10.63
N GLY A 104 7.45 10.63 -9.76
CA GLY A 104 8.50 11.48 -9.18
C GLY A 104 9.61 11.87 -10.16
N SER A 105 10.14 13.10 -10.01
CA SER A 105 11.30 13.57 -10.78
C SER A 105 12.64 13.03 -10.28
N ASP A 106 12.75 12.72 -8.97
CA ASP A 106 13.91 12.07 -8.38
C ASP A 106 13.87 10.55 -8.60
N ARG A 107 14.60 10.08 -9.61
CA ARG A 107 14.69 8.64 -9.91
C ARG A 107 15.26 7.82 -8.76
N GLN A 108 16.23 8.34 -8.00
CA GLN A 108 16.84 7.55 -6.93
C GLN A 108 15.87 7.39 -5.76
N GLY A 109 15.17 8.45 -5.37
CA GLY A 109 14.11 8.41 -4.37
C GLY A 109 12.91 7.57 -4.79
N VAL A 110 12.51 7.60 -6.07
CA VAL A 110 11.48 6.70 -6.62
C VAL A 110 11.89 5.23 -6.47
N GLU A 111 13.10 4.86 -6.92
CA GLU A 111 13.56 3.48 -6.84
C GLU A 111 13.77 2.97 -5.40
N ARG A 112 14.10 3.87 -4.47
CA ARG A 112 14.15 3.53 -3.04
C ARG A 112 12.78 3.21 -2.49
N ARG A 113 11.81 4.11 -2.69
CA ARG A 113 10.42 3.94 -2.20
C ARG A 113 9.76 2.68 -2.75
N LYS A 114 10.01 2.35 -4.02
CA LYS A 114 9.52 1.10 -4.62
C LYS A 114 10.05 -0.14 -3.90
N ARG A 115 11.34 -0.17 -3.57
CA ARG A 115 11.95 -1.28 -2.83
C ARG A 115 11.40 -1.35 -1.41
N GLU A 116 11.32 -0.22 -0.72
CA GLU A 116 10.78 -0.15 0.64
C GLU A 116 9.33 -0.63 0.70
N LEU A 117 8.49 -0.24 -0.26
CA LEU A 117 7.14 -0.76 -0.39
C LEU A 117 7.13 -2.28 -0.61
N PHE A 118 7.96 -2.78 -1.52
CA PHE A 118 8.01 -4.21 -1.80
C PHE A 118 8.52 -5.03 -0.61
N ASP A 119 9.55 -4.57 0.08
CA ASP A 119 10.09 -5.18 1.28
C ASP A 119 9.02 -5.21 2.39
N SER A 120 8.25 -4.15 2.53
CA SER A 120 7.13 -4.08 3.48
C SER A 120 6.02 -5.07 3.15
N CYS A 121 5.70 -5.26 1.87
CA CYS A 121 4.78 -6.31 1.43
C CYS A 121 5.32 -7.70 1.80
N LEU A 122 6.63 -7.94 1.61
CA LEU A 122 7.25 -9.21 2.00
C LEU A 122 7.19 -9.44 3.51
N ASP A 123 7.40 -8.40 4.32
CA ASP A 123 7.32 -8.49 5.77
C ASP A 123 5.89 -8.84 6.25
N ILE A 124 4.85 -8.23 5.66
CA ILE A 124 3.45 -8.58 5.93
C ILE A 124 3.19 -10.05 5.58
N ALA A 125 3.49 -10.47 4.35
CA ALA A 125 3.28 -11.85 3.93
C ALA A 125 4.09 -12.86 4.76
N ALA A 126 5.26 -12.48 5.26
CA ALA A 126 6.05 -13.34 6.14
C ALA A 126 5.50 -13.40 7.57
N ALA A 127 4.74 -12.38 8.00
CA ALA A 127 4.12 -12.28 9.32
C ALA A 127 2.75 -12.96 9.40
N ALA A 128 2.07 -13.18 8.26
CA ALA A 128 0.84 -13.95 8.19
C ALA A 128 1.09 -15.41 8.60
N VAL A 129 0.65 -15.81 9.79
CA VAL A 129 0.80 -17.17 10.31
C VAL A 129 -0.56 -17.86 10.29
N ILE A 130 -0.82 -18.65 9.24
CA ILE A 130 -2.10 -19.35 9.09
C ILE A 130 -2.19 -20.58 10.01
N ASN A 131 -1.17 -21.45 10.02
CA ASN A 131 -1.13 -22.65 10.87
C ASN A 131 0.31 -23.09 11.14
N TYR A 132 0.69 -23.16 12.41
CA TYR A 132 1.97 -23.73 12.82
C TYR A 132 1.79 -25.19 13.28
N PRO A 133 2.70 -26.11 12.91
CA PRO A 133 3.84 -25.92 12.02
C PRO A 133 3.42 -25.89 10.54
N TYR A 134 3.98 -24.94 9.78
CA TYR A 134 3.85 -24.89 8.33
C TYR A 134 5.04 -25.60 7.65
N GLY A 135 4.83 -26.14 6.44
CA GLY A 135 5.90 -26.70 5.64
C GLY A 135 6.90 -25.64 5.18
N LYS A 136 8.11 -26.05 4.79
CA LYS A 136 9.22 -25.14 4.42
C LYS A 136 8.86 -24.10 3.33
N ARG A 137 7.81 -24.32 2.54
CA ARG A 137 7.38 -23.47 1.41
C ARG A 137 6.00 -22.83 1.60
N ASP A 138 5.37 -23.09 2.75
CA ASP A 138 3.96 -22.79 3.00
C ASP A 138 3.77 -21.57 3.90
N ARG A 139 4.87 -20.87 4.23
CA ARG A 139 4.84 -19.64 5.04
C ARG A 139 4.07 -18.51 4.33
N ILE A 140 4.35 -18.31 3.04
CA ILE A 140 3.60 -17.38 2.19
C ILE A 140 2.69 -18.22 1.30
N ILE A 141 1.39 -17.97 1.32
CA ILE A 141 0.41 -18.76 0.56
C ILE A 141 0.38 -18.37 -0.91
N ALA A 142 -0.40 -19.14 -1.70
CA ALA A 142 -0.46 -18.98 -3.14
C ALA A 142 -1.05 -17.62 -3.57
N SER A 143 -2.07 -17.12 -2.87
CA SER A 143 -2.71 -15.82 -3.16
C SER A 143 -1.76 -14.65 -2.88
N GLU A 144 -1.08 -14.65 -1.74
CA GLU A 144 -0.04 -13.66 -1.42
C GLU A 144 1.11 -13.69 -2.45
N LYS A 145 1.60 -14.88 -2.79
CA LYS A 145 2.63 -15.04 -3.84
C LYS A 145 2.18 -14.47 -5.19
N ALA A 146 0.91 -14.63 -5.55
CA ALA A 146 0.37 -14.08 -6.79
C ALA A 146 0.35 -12.54 -6.72
N LEU A 147 -0.15 -11.97 -5.63
CA LEU A 147 -0.20 -10.52 -5.46
C LEU A 147 1.20 -9.89 -5.39
N LEU A 148 2.15 -10.50 -4.66
CA LEU A 148 3.54 -10.04 -4.59
C LEU A 148 4.19 -10.00 -5.98
N ARG A 149 3.91 -10.98 -6.86
CA ARG A 149 4.41 -10.97 -8.25
C ARG A 149 3.81 -9.82 -9.05
N GLU A 150 2.53 -9.53 -8.88
CA GLU A 150 1.87 -8.41 -9.54
C GLU A 150 2.44 -7.06 -9.06
N VAL A 151 2.63 -6.90 -7.75
CA VAL A 151 3.26 -5.72 -7.16
C VAL A 151 4.68 -5.56 -7.68
N PHE A 152 5.49 -6.62 -7.65
CA PHE A 152 6.87 -6.62 -8.16
C PHE A 152 6.94 -6.19 -9.63
N ALA A 153 6.10 -6.79 -10.48
CA ALA A 153 6.03 -6.46 -11.90
C ALA A 153 5.57 -5.02 -12.12
N GLY A 154 4.58 -4.55 -11.36
CA GLY A 154 4.06 -3.19 -11.47
C GLY A 154 5.03 -2.11 -10.97
N LEU A 155 5.87 -2.43 -9.99
CA LEU A 155 6.97 -1.57 -9.55
C LEU A 155 8.14 -1.53 -10.55
N ARG A 156 8.18 -2.47 -11.51
CA ARG A 156 9.27 -2.65 -12.48
C ARG A 156 10.63 -2.86 -11.81
N LEU A 157 10.64 -3.57 -10.69
CA LEU A 157 11.88 -4.00 -10.06
C LEU A 157 12.49 -5.12 -10.90
N GLY A 158 13.68 -4.93 -11.46
CA GLY A 158 14.34 -5.90 -12.36
C GLY A 158 15.53 -5.33 -13.10
#